data_AF-A0A1C3EQ41-F1
#
_entry.id   AF-A0A1C3EQ41-F1
#
_cell.length_a   1.000
_cell.length_b   1.000
_cell.length_c   1.000
_cell.angle_alpha   90.00
_cell.angle_beta   90.00
_cell.angle_gamma   90.00
#
_symmetry.space_group_name_H-M   'P 1'
#
loop_
_entity.id
_entity.type
_entity.pdbx_description
1 polymer ?
#
loop_
_entity_poly.entity_id
_entity_poly.type
_entity_poly.pdbx_seq_one_letter_code
_entity_poly.pdbx_strand_id
1 'polypeptide(L)'
;MAKVRYDEYIKSIFEPIVALAKIGDIKKLKTAGLNPEIQSEQFERFDSLEVYSDEVITLRNGDFIAKLKCKDEYYIVISTEFFPSCDTDKLFDCIDNLNAQEHHIEECFFIKLCYHLQGFYKPSLENSQDRELEEKLALGHREEKESYQGHEIDELIDVYRPIKVFKLDSNSVIPELGIWYLAAKLALYCPCLRSENINSDILSTANNIIELNSANYENIYLSLTSLHWKHIYLEVYRCIEGLYYLPWMLTLRDQIGTNKNAFELAKIVQESIKWREKEKESIKISSLY
;
A
#
# COMPACT_ATOMS: atom_id res chain seq x y z
N MET A 1 -5.05 -21.75 -9.10
CA MET A 1 -3.66 -21.35 -8.81
C MET A 1 -2.87 -22.58 -8.39
N ALA A 2 -1.60 -22.69 -8.78
CA ALA A 2 -0.73 -23.77 -8.29
C ALA A 2 -0.44 -23.56 -6.80
N LYS A 3 -0.47 -24.63 -5.99
CA LYS A 3 -0.18 -24.54 -4.55
C LYS A 3 1.30 -24.22 -4.35
N VAL A 4 1.59 -23.08 -3.74
CA VAL A 4 2.96 -22.65 -3.39
C VAL A 4 3.58 -23.70 -2.47
N ARG A 5 4.84 -24.07 -2.75
CA ARG A 5 5.55 -25.06 -1.94
C ARG A 5 5.98 -24.42 -0.62
N TYR A 6 5.90 -25.16 0.48
CA TYR A 6 6.34 -24.69 1.80
C TYR A 6 7.78 -24.16 1.79
N ASP A 7 8.68 -24.81 1.05
CA ASP A 7 10.07 -24.38 0.88
C ASP A 7 10.20 -22.95 0.30
N GLU A 8 9.24 -22.49 -0.50
CA GLU A 8 9.25 -21.14 -1.07
C GLU A 8 8.88 -20.08 -0.03
N TYR A 9 7.96 -20.40 0.88
CA TYR A 9 7.65 -19.54 2.03
C TYR A 9 8.87 -19.38 2.93
N ILE A 10 9.54 -20.48 3.28
CA ILE A 10 10.75 -20.46 4.11
C ILE A 10 11.86 -19.62 3.46
N LYS A 11 12.09 -19.81 2.16
CA LYS A 11 13.06 -18.99 1.41
C LYS A 11 12.72 -17.49 1.49
N SER A 12 11.46 -17.13 1.31
CA SER A 12 11.04 -15.72 1.36
C SER A 12 11.31 -15.03 2.69
N ILE A 13 11.37 -15.79 3.79
CA ILE A 13 11.68 -15.27 5.12
C ILE A 13 13.20 -15.15 5.33
N PHE A 14 13.96 -16.18 4.98
CA PHE A 14 15.39 -16.24 5.31
C PHE A 14 16.31 -15.63 4.25
N GLU A 15 15.94 -15.58 2.98
CA GLU A 15 16.77 -14.95 1.93
C GLU A 15 17.09 -13.48 2.25
N PRO A 16 16.12 -12.63 2.66
CA PRO A 16 16.42 -11.25 3.06
C PRO A 16 17.30 -11.16 4.30
N ILE A 17 17.11 -12.04 5.29
CA ILE A 17 17.91 -12.10 6.53
C ILE A 17 19.36 -12.44 6.19
N VAL A 18 19.56 -13.49 5.39
CA VAL A 18 20.90 -13.96 5.00
C VAL A 18 21.61 -12.93 4.13
N ALA A 19 20.89 -12.29 3.21
CA ALA A 19 21.43 -11.21 2.40
C ALA A 19 21.88 -10.02 3.25
N LEU A 20 21.14 -9.69 4.31
CA LEU A 20 21.49 -8.61 5.23
C LEU A 20 22.64 -8.99 6.16
N ALA A 21 22.61 -10.18 6.76
CA ALA A 21 23.65 -10.70 7.65
C ALA A 21 24.96 -11.07 6.93
N LYS A 22 24.96 -11.10 5.58
CA LYS A 22 26.10 -11.55 4.75
C LYS A 22 26.56 -12.98 5.08
N ILE A 23 25.64 -13.83 5.54
CA ILE A 23 25.91 -15.24 5.84
C ILE A 23 25.86 -16.06 4.55
N GLY A 24 26.69 -17.11 4.45
CA GLY A 24 26.90 -17.83 3.19
C GLY A 24 25.89 -18.93 2.84
N ASP A 25 25.17 -19.51 3.81
CA ASP A 25 24.34 -20.70 3.52
C ASP A 25 22.96 -20.68 4.20
N ILE A 26 21.92 -20.50 3.38
CA ILE A 26 20.50 -20.56 3.79
C ILE A 26 20.09 -21.99 4.19
N LYS A 27 20.80 -23.03 3.72
CA LYS A 27 20.32 -24.43 3.74
C LYS A 27 20.08 -25.01 5.14
N LYS A 28 20.61 -24.40 6.19
CA LYS A 28 20.40 -24.86 7.57
C LYS A 28 19.25 -24.15 8.28
N LEU A 29 18.80 -23.00 7.78
CA LEU A 29 17.76 -22.19 8.42
C LEU A 29 16.37 -22.77 8.17
N LYS A 30 15.59 -22.87 9.24
CA LYS A 30 14.20 -23.33 9.22
C LYS A 30 13.43 -22.65 10.35
N THR A 31 12.11 -22.59 10.23
CA THR A 31 11.24 -22.19 11.34
C THR A 31 11.12 -23.36 12.31
N ALA A 32 10.94 -23.06 13.60
CA ALA A 32 10.34 -24.01 14.51
C ALA A 32 8.95 -24.33 13.96
N GLY A 33 8.55 -25.61 14.01
CA GLY A 33 7.24 -25.99 13.49
C GLY A 33 6.14 -25.23 14.25
N LEU A 34 5.15 -24.72 13.51
CA LEU A 34 3.97 -24.11 14.12
C LEU A 34 3.24 -25.14 14.97
N ASN A 35 2.58 -24.71 16.06
CA ASN A 35 1.67 -25.58 16.78
C ASN A 35 0.60 -26.11 15.80
N PRO A 36 0.43 -27.44 15.62
CA PRO A 36 -0.46 -28.00 14.60
C PRO A 36 -1.91 -27.50 14.66
N GLU A 37 -2.41 -27.21 15.86
CA GLU A 37 -3.78 -26.69 16.05
C GLU A 37 -3.90 -25.26 15.52
N ILE A 38 -2.98 -24.37 15.93
CA ILE A 38 -2.87 -22.98 15.47
C ILE A 38 -2.62 -22.92 13.96
N GLN A 39 -1.74 -23.81 13.49
CA GLN A 39 -1.39 -23.96 12.09
C GLN A 39 -2.64 -24.27 11.28
N SER A 40 -3.47 -25.22 11.70
CA SER A 40 -4.67 -25.61 10.94
C SER A 40 -5.65 -24.45 10.77
N GLU A 41 -5.97 -23.72 11.84
CA GLU A 41 -6.92 -22.60 11.82
C GLU A 41 -6.40 -21.43 10.99
N GLN A 42 -5.16 -20.99 11.26
CA GLN A 42 -4.59 -19.83 10.56
C GLN A 42 -4.28 -20.14 9.09
N PHE A 43 -3.83 -21.35 8.76
CA PHE A 43 -3.68 -21.75 7.35
C PHE A 43 -5.03 -21.75 6.65
N GLU A 44 -6.08 -22.35 7.23
CA GLU A 44 -7.40 -22.32 6.60
C GLU A 44 -7.93 -20.90 6.41
N ARG A 45 -7.64 -19.98 7.33
CA ARG A 45 -8.03 -18.58 7.19
C ARG A 45 -7.25 -17.89 6.09
N PHE A 46 -5.92 -17.95 6.12
CA PHE A 46 -5.05 -17.18 5.22
C PHE A 46 -4.60 -17.93 3.97
N ASP A 47 -5.10 -19.15 3.70
CA ASP A 47 -4.67 -19.91 2.53
C ASP A 47 -4.89 -19.12 1.23
N SER A 48 -5.99 -18.37 1.20
CA SER A 48 -6.40 -17.47 0.11
C SER A 48 -5.91 -16.03 0.24
N LEU A 49 -4.85 -15.77 1.03
CA LEU A 49 -4.27 -14.43 1.08
C LEU A 49 -3.66 -14.10 -0.29
N GLU A 50 -4.09 -12.98 -0.85
CA GLU A 50 -3.65 -12.47 -2.14
C GLU A 50 -3.12 -11.04 -1.98
N VAL A 51 -2.00 -10.77 -2.64
CA VAL A 51 -1.47 -9.42 -2.82
C VAL A 51 -1.27 -9.20 -4.30
N TYR A 52 -1.84 -8.11 -4.79
CA TYR A 52 -1.66 -7.69 -6.17
C TYR A 52 -0.50 -6.68 -6.21
N SER A 53 0.42 -6.83 -7.15
CA SER A 53 1.64 -6.00 -7.20
C SER A 53 1.35 -4.51 -7.45
N ASP A 54 0.22 -4.20 -8.10
CA ASP A 54 -0.32 -2.85 -8.31
C ASP A 54 -1.00 -2.27 -7.06
N GLU A 55 -1.15 -3.07 -6.00
CA GLU A 55 -1.73 -2.69 -4.72
C GLU A 55 -0.65 -2.47 -3.64
N VAL A 56 0.62 -2.32 -4.03
CA VAL A 56 1.74 -1.99 -3.14
C VAL A 56 2.37 -0.65 -3.57
N ILE A 57 2.47 0.30 -2.65
CA ILE A 57 3.02 1.64 -2.89
C ILE A 57 4.18 1.88 -1.93
N THR A 58 5.32 2.33 -2.46
CA THR A 58 6.40 2.89 -1.65
C THR A 58 6.06 4.32 -1.24
N LEU A 59 6.07 4.57 0.07
CA LEU A 59 5.84 5.87 0.66
C LEU A 59 7.08 6.77 0.53
N ARG A 60 6.87 8.09 0.59
CA ARG A 60 7.95 9.08 0.47
C ARG A 60 9.08 8.90 1.48
N ASN A 61 8.76 8.49 2.70
CA ASN A 61 9.73 8.27 3.78
C ASN A 61 10.49 6.93 3.64
N GLY A 62 10.20 6.12 2.62
CA GLY A 62 10.83 4.81 2.40
C GLY A 62 10.08 3.62 2.98
N ASP A 63 8.99 3.87 3.71
CA ASP A 63 8.03 2.85 4.11
C ASP A 63 7.19 2.37 2.91
N PHE A 64 6.30 1.41 3.11
CA PHE A 64 5.34 0.96 2.10
C PHE A 64 3.94 0.82 2.69
N ILE A 65 2.95 0.86 1.80
CA ILE A 65 1.59 0.41 2.08
C ILE A 65 1.19 -0.67 1.08
N ALA A 66 0.41 -1.64 1.53
CA ALA A 66 -0.11 -2.71 0.69
C ALA A 66 -1.57 -3.00 1.02
N LYS A 67 -2.39 -3.26 0.00
CA LYS A 67 -3.74 -3.84 0.17
C LYS A 67 -3.69 -5.34 -0.12
N LEU A 68 -4.23 -6.11 0.81
CA LEU A 68 -4.33 -7.56 0.72
C LEU A 68 -5.79 -7.96 0.73
N LYS A 69 -6.10 -9.06 0.05
CA LYS A 69 -7.42 -9.69 0.09
C LYS A 69 -7.27 -11.10 0.64
N CYS A 70 -8.16 -11.48 1.55
CA CYS A 70 -8.22 -12.84 2.06
C CYS A 70 -9.69 -13.27 2.11
N LYS A 71 -10.09 -14.17 1.20
CA LYS A 71 -11.51 -14.51 0.98
C LYS A 71 -12.30 -13.23 0.67
N ASP A 72 -13.30 -12.91 1.50
CA ASP A 72 -14.15 -11.73 1.36
C ASP A 72 -13.68 -10.55 2.25
N GLU A 73 -12.52 -10.69 2.90
CA GLU A 73 -11.96 -9.68 3.80
C GLU A 73 -10.80 -8.94 3.14
N TYR A 74 -10.64 -7.68 3.51
CA TYR A 74 -9.55 -6.83 3.04
C TYR A 74 -8.69 -6.39 4.21
N TYR A 75 -7.38 -6.35 3.97
CA TYR A 75 -6.39 -5.93 4.93
C TYR A 75 -5.51 -4.85 4.31
N ILE A 76 -5.04 -3.93 5.14
CA ILE A 76 -4.02 -2.95 4.79
C ILE A 76 -2.81 -3.22 5.66
N VAL A 77 -1.63 -3.25 5.04
CA VAL A 77 -0.35 -3.35 5.75
C VAL A 77 0.43 -2.08 5.49
N ILE A 78 0.93 -1.45 6.55
CA ILE A 78 1.71 -0.22 6.49
C ILE A 78 3.00 -0.47 7.26
N SER A 79 4.16 -0.30 6.62
CA SER A 79 5.41 -0.27 7.39
C SER A 79 5.55 1.06 8.09
N THR A 80 6.07 1.02 9.31
CA THR A 80 6.18 2.19 10.19
C THR A 80 7.60 2.40 10.68
N GLU A 81 8.60 1.97 9.90
CA GLU A 81 10.02 2.08 10.28
C GLU A 81 10.45 3.54 10.35
N PHE A 82 9.92 4.39 9.46
CA PHE A 82 10.28 5.80 9.35
C PHE A 82 9.15 6.73 9.75
N PHE A 83 8.21 6.27 10.59
CA PHE A 83 7.18 7.12 11.19
C PHE A 83 7.65 7.69 12.52
N PRO A 84 7.74 9.03 12.66
CA PRO A 84 7.89 9.66 13.96
C PRO A 84 6.67 9.36 14.84
N SER A 85 6.85 9.24 16.16
CA SER A 85 5.74 8.91 17.09
C SER A 85 4.53 9.85 16.95
N CYS A 86 4.75 11.14 16.70
CA CYS A 86 3.66 12.12 16.51
C CYS A 86 2.87 11.94 15.21
N ASP A 87 3.43 11.26 14.21
CA ASP A 87 2.73 10.93 12.96
C ASP A 87 2.17 9.51 13.01
N THR A 88 2.65 8.64 13.91
CA THR A 88 2.01 7.36 14.21
C THR A 88 0.59 7.56 14.73
N ASP A 89 0.36 8.50 15.66
CA ASP A 89 -0.99 8.79 16.15
C ASP A 89 -1.92 9.26 15.01
N LYS A 90 -1.42 10.12 14.11
CA LYS A 90 -2.19 10.60 12.95
C LYS A 90 -2.47 9.50 11.94
N LEU A 91 -1.56 8.54 11.79
CA LEU A 91 -1.78 7.35 10.99
C LEU A 91 -2.98 6.59 11.54
N PHE A 92 -3.02 6.30 12.85
CA PHE A 92 -4.15 5.63 13.47
C PHE A 92 -5.45 6.42 13.31
N ASP A 93 -5.44 7.72 13.59
CA ASP A 93 -6.62 8.58 13.38
C ASP A 93 -7.12 8.53 11.92
N CYS A 94 -6.20 8.54 10.95
CA CYS A 94 -6.55 8.46 9.53
C CYS A 94 -7.20 7.12 9.19
N ILE A 95 -6.64 6.02 9.70
CA ILE A 95 -7.12 4.66 9.44
C ILE A 95 -8.48 4.42 10.12
N ASP A 96 -8.66 4.89 11.34
CA ASP A 96 -9.94 4.81 12.08
C ASP A 96 -11.06 5.54 11.32
N ASN A 97 -10.76 6.73 10.78
CA ASN A 97 -11.70 7.49 9.94
C ASN A 97 -12.07 6.79 8.62
N LEU A 98 -11.31 5.76 8.21
CA LEU A 98 -11.55 4.94 7.02
C LEU A 98 -12.21 3.59 7.35
N ASN A 99 -12.75 3.45 8.57
CA ASN A 99 -13.42 2.25 9.07
C ASN A 99 -12.53 1.00 8.99
N ALA A 100 -11.33 1.11 9.55
CA ALA A 100 -10.37 0.02 9.62
C ALA A 100 -9.86 -0.14 11.05
N GLN A 101 -9.60 -1.38 11.47
CA GLN A 101 -9.21 -1.71 12.84
C GLN A 101 -7.86 -2.40 12.85
N GLU A 102 -7.00 -2.08 13.82
CA GLU A 102 -5.72 -2.76 13.99
C GLU A 102 -5.94 -4.26 14.21
N HIS A 103 -5.15 -5.05 13.49
CA HIS A 103 -5.16 -6.49 13.52
C HIS A 103 -3.78 -6.99 13.94
N HIS A 104 -3.76 -7.94 14.88
CA HIS A 104 -2.53 -8.56 15.31
C HIS A 104 -1.91 -9.38 14.18
N ILE A 105 -0.58 -9.35 14.05
CA ILE A 105 0.13 -10.16 13.06
C ILE A 105 0.22 -11.58 13.57
N GLU A 106 -0.47 -12.49 12.90
CA GLU A 106 -0.39 -13.91 13.21
C GLU A 106 0.72 -14.60 12.42
N GLU A 107 1.24 -15.71 12.93
CA GLU A 107 2.39 -16.41 12.37
C GLU A 107 2.19 -16.80 10.89
N CYS A 108 1.04 -17.38 10.54
CA CYS A 108 0.76 -17.73 9.14
C CYS A 108 0.54 -16.50 8.26
N PHE A 109 0.02 -15.40 8.83
CA PHE A 109 -0.11 -14.13 8.11
C PHE A 109 1.28 -13.60 7.77
N PHE A 110 2.19 -13.55 8.73
CA PHE A 110 3.59 -13.15 8.53
C PHE A 110 4.29 -13.98 7.45
N ILE A 111 4.21 -15.32 7.54
CA ILE A 111 4.85 -16.23 6.58
C ILE A 111 4.38 -15.93 5.14
N LYS A 112 3.07 -15.75 4.95
CA LYS A 112 2.51 -15.44 3.63
C LYS A 112 2.83 -14.00 3.21
N LEU A 113 2.85 -13.05 4.15
CA LEU A 113 3.20 -11.67 3.90
C LEU A 113 4.63 -11.54 3.35
N CYS A 114 5.60 -12.22 3.98
CA CYS A 114 6.99 -12.26 3.49
C CYS A 114 7.07 -12.77 2.05
N TYR A 115 6.27 -13.79 1.71
CA TYR A 115 6.23 -14.34 0.35
C TYR A 115 5.58 -13.40 -0.66
N HIS A 116 4.46 -12.79 -0.31
CA HIS A 116 3.72 -11.93 -1.23
C HIS A 116 4.34 -10.53 -1.39
N LEU A 117 5.03 -10.04 -0.36
CA LEU A 117 5.70 -8.74 -0.35
C LEU A 117 7.23 -8.85 -0.51
N GLN A 118 7.70 -9.93 -1.16
CA GLN A 118 9.12 -10.07 -1.50
C GLN A 118 9.64 -8.81 -2.20
N GLY A 119 10.73 -8.27 -1.67
CA GLY A 119 11.33 -7.03 -2.17
C GLY A 119 10.88 -5.75 -1.46
N PHE A 120 9.70 -5.75 -0.84
CA PHE A 120 9.18 -4.64 -0.03
C PHE A 120 9.36 -4.91 1.46
N TYR A 121 8.82 -6.03 1.95
CA TYR A 121 8.92 -6.40 3.35
C TYR A 121 10.25 -7.10 3.62
N LYS A 122 11.12 -6.44 4.38
CA LYS A 122 12.52 -6.82 4.61
C LYS A 122 12.85 -6.72 6.10
N PRO A 123 13.97 -7.34 6.53
CA PRO A 123 14.60 -7.04 7.81
C PRO A 123 14.76 -5.53 8.04
N SER A 124 14.59 -5.09 9.29
CA SER A 124 14.76 -3.68 9.65
C SER A 124 16.18 -3.20 9.37
N LEU A 125 16.33 -1.94 8.95
CA LEU A 125 17.62 -1.29 8.80
C LEU A 125 18.36 -1.14 10.13
N GLU A 126 17.68 -1.10 11.27
CA GLU A 126 18.35 -1.14 12.57
C GLU A 126 19.22 -2.40 12.68
N ASN A 127 18.68 -3.54 12.21
CA ASN A 127 19.38 -4.81 12.16
C ASN A 127 20.45 -4.91 11.06
N SER A 128 20.66 -3.86 10.25
CA SER A 128 21.70 -3.84 9.21
C SER A 128 23.11 -3.57 9.75
N GLN A 129 23.24 -3.25 11.03
CA GLN A 129 24.55 -3.17 11.68
C GLN A 129 25.13 -4.59 11.81
N ASP A 130 26.36 -4.78 11.33
CA ASP A 130 27.03 -6.05 10.96
C ASP A 130 27.02 -7.21 12.00
N ARG A 131 26.40 -7.07 13.18
CA ARG A 131 26.29 -8.14 14.20
C ARG A 131 24.96 -8.23 14.93
N GLU A 132 24.09 -7.22 14.86
CA GLU A 132 22.88 -7.20 15.69
C GLU A 132 21.89 -8.31 15.28
N LEU A 133 21.74 -8.54 13.98
CA LEU A 133 20.89 -9.61 13.45
C LEU A 133 21.43 -11.01 13.78
N GLU A 134 22.76 -11.18 13.68
CA GLU A 134 23.42 -12.45 14.04
C GLU A 134 23.25 -12.74 15.53
N GLU A 135 23.37 -11.72 16.40
CA GLU A 135 23.21 -11.85 17.84
C GLU A 135 21.75 -12.11 18.23
N LYS A 136 20.79 -11.34 17.68
CA LYS A 136 19.35 -11.48 17.96
C LYS A 136 18.84 -12.87 17.61
N LEU A 137 19.25 -13.41 16.46
CA LEU A 137 18.83 -14.74 16.02
C LEU A 137 19.82 -15.84 16.39
N ALA A 138 20.98 -15.49 16.96
CA ALA A 138 22.11 -16.41 17.22
C ALA A 138 22.48 -17.26 15.99
N LEU A 139 22.53 -16.62 14.82
CA LEU A 139 22.85 -17.25 13.52
C LEU A 139 24.25 -17.87 13.56
N GLY A 140 24.42 -19.03 12.92
CA GLY A 140 25.69 -19.76 12.89
C GLY A 140 26.11 -20.47 14.19
N HIS A 141 25.51 -20.16 15.35
CA HIS A 141 25.77 -20.86 16.61
C HIS A 141 24.68 -21.85 17.01
N ARG A 142 23.40 -21.51 16.74
CA ARG A 142 22.28 -22.42 17.02
C ARG A 142 22.26 -23.59 16.03
N GLU A 143 22.50 -23.32 14.75
CA GLU A 143 22.39 -24.28 13.64
C GLU A 143 23.42 -25.42 13.68
N GLU A 144 24.53 -25.23 14.40
CA GLU A 144 25.58 -26.25 14.57
C GLU A 144 25.28 -27.23 15.71
N LYS A 145 24.27 -26.95 16.52
CA LYS A 145 23.86 -27.84 17.62
C LYS A 145 22.89 -28.90 17.13
N GLU A 146 23.10 -30.15 17.53
CA GLU A 146 22.18 -31.26 17.24
C GLU A 146 20.75 -31.01 17.74
N SER A 147 20.58 -30.13 18.72
CA SER A 147 19.28 -29.76 19.31
C SER A 147 18.51 -28.69 18.52
N TYR A 148 19.02 -28.20 17.38
CA TYR A 148 18.39 -27.10 16.64
C TYR A 148 17.03 -27.48 16.02
N GLN A 149 15.97 -26.89 16.57
CA GLN A 149 14.58 -27.12 16.11
C GLN A 149 14.12 -26.12 15.06
N GLY A 150 14.76 -24.95 14.95
CA GLY A 150 14.37 -23.85 14.07
C GLY A 150 14.21 -22.53 14.85
N HIS A 151 13.81 -21.46 14.15
CA HIS A 151 13.46 -20.16 14.75
C HIS A 151 11.95 -20.04 14.96
N GLU A 152 11.53 -19.56 16.13
CA GLU A 152 10.13 -19.22 16.36
C GLU A 152 9.71 -18.07 15.44
N ILE A 153 8.44 -18.04 15.02
CA ILE A 153 7.98 -17.00 14.08
C ILE A 153 8.01 -15.61 14.72
N ASP A 154 7.70 -15.49 16.01
CA ASP A 154 7.78 -14.22 16.73
C ASP A 154 9.22 -13.66 16.73
N GLU A 155 10.24 -14.50 16.90
CA GLU A 155 11.66 -14.07 16.77
C GLU A 155 11.96 -13.50 15.38
N LEU A 156 11.31 -14.04 14.35
CA LEU A 156 11.47 -13.59 12.97
C LEU A 156 10.68 -12.31 12.69
N ILE A 157 9.49 -12.15 13.26
CA ILE A 157 8.70 -10.91 13.16
C ILE A 157 9.51 -9.74 13.73
N ASP A 158 10.15 -9.94 14.89
CA ASP A 158 10.92 -8.90 15.61
C ASP A 158 12.15 -8.37 14.84
N VAL A 159 12.70 -9.16 13.90
CA VAL A 159 13.84 -8.70 13.08
C VAL A 159 13.42 -8.04 11.78
N TYR A 160 12.16 -8.20 11.38
CA TYR A 160 11.59 -7.53 10.23
C TYR A 160 11.25 -6.06 10.53
N ARG A 161 11.07 -5.28 9.47
CA ARG A 161 10.58 -3.89 9.61
C ARG A 161 9.28 -3.88 10.41
N PRO A 162 9.07 -2.92 11.32
CA PRO A 162 7.80 -2.80 12.01
C PRO A 162 6.70 -2.51 10.99
N ILE A 163 5.60 -3.26 11.09
CA ILE A 163 4.40 -3.06 10.28
C ILE A 163 3.18 -2.97 11.19
N LYS A 164 2.17 -2.26 10.70
CA LYS A 164 0.81 -2.25 11.24
C LYS A 164 -0.12 -2.88 10.23
N VAL A 165 -0.94 -3.82 10.71
CA VAL A 165 -1.94 -4.51 9.90
C VAL A 165 -3.31 -4.01 10.33
N PHE A 166 -4.14 -3.66 9.36
CA PHE A 166 -5.49 -3.18 9.61
C PHE A 166 -6.48 -4.01 8.81
N LYS A 167 -7.52 -4.50 9.48
CA LYS A 167 -8.65 -5.16 8.82
C LYS A 167 -9.69 -4.11 8.46
N LEU A 168 -10.14 -4.12 7.21
CA LEU A 168 -11.18 -3.20 6.74
C LEU A 168 -12.56 -3.69 7.13
N ASP A 169 -13.39 -2.79 7.66
CA ASP A 169 -14.82 -3.04 7.84
C ASP A 169 -15.53 -3.11 6.48
N SER A 170 -16.67 -3.78 6.45
CA SER A 170 -17.64 -3.74 5.34
C SER A 170 -18.02 -2.33 4.86
N ASN A 171 -17.93 -1.32 5.74
CA ASN A 171 -18.23 0.09 5.43
C ASN A 171 -16.99 0.89 5.00
N SER A 172 -15.83 0.27 4.84
CA SER A 172 -14.63 0.95 4.34
C SER A 172 -14.76 1.28 2.86
N VAL A 173 -14.34 2.49 2.48
CA VAL A 173 -14.32 2.94 1.07
C VAL A 173 -13.08 2.47 0.32
N ILE A 174 -12.04 1.99 1.02
CA ILE A 174 -10.75 1.63 0.41
C ILE A 174 -10.85 0.50 -0.63
N PRO A 175 -11.69 -0.55 -0.48
CA PRO A 175 -11.84 -1.57 -1.52
C PRO A 175 -12.30 -1.00 -2.86
N GLU A 176 -13.13 0.04 -2.85
CA GLU A 176 -13.64 0.72 -4.05
C GLU A 176 -12.66 1.78 -4.56
N LEU A 177 -12.11 2.62 -3.68
CA LEU A 177 -11.26 3.76 -4.07
C LEU A 177 -9.78 3.38 -4.32
N GLY A 178 -9.34 2.23 -3.82
CA GLY A 178 -8.01 1.68 -4.06
C GLY A 178 -6.90 2.22 -3.15
N ILE A 179 -5.70 1.64 -3.28
CA ILE A 179 -4.58 1.94 -2.40
C ILE A 179 -4.01 3.36 -2.57
N TRP A 180 -4.13 3.94 -3.77
CA TRP A 180 -3.70 5.32 -4.03
C TRP A 180 -4.54 6.36 -3.28
N TYR A 181 -5.83 6.08 -3.07
CA TYR A 181 -6.67 6.92 -2.22
C TYR A 181 -6.11 6.97 -0.79
N LEU A 182 -5.79 5.80 -0.24
CA LEU A 182 -5.19 5.71 1.09
C LEU A 182 -3.82 6.41 1.12
N ALA A 183 -2.95 6.20 0.14
CA ALA A 183 -1.66 6.89 0.05
C ALA A 183 -1.81 8.42 0.09
N ALA A 184 -2.73 8.95 -0.72
CA ALA A 184 -3.02 10.38 -0.77
C ALA A 184 -3.60 10.89 0.56
N LYS A 185 -4.54 10.17 1.17
CA LYS A 185 -5.08 10.51 2.50
C LYS A 185 -3.99 10.52 3.56
N LEU A 186 -3.15 9.50 3.62
CA LEU A 186 -2.02 9.46 4.57
C LEU A 186 -1.05 10.62 4.34
N ALA A 187 -0.74 10.99 3.10
CA ALA A 187 0.12 12.14 2.82
C ALA A 187 -0.51 13.49 3.25
N LEU A 188 -1.84 13.59 3.27
CA LEU A 188 -2.54 14.77 3.79
C LEU A 188 -2.43 14.85 5.33
N TYR A 189 -2.57 13.71 6.01
CA TYR A 189 -2.64 13.61 7.48
C TYR A 189 -1.25 13.54 8.14
N CYS A 190 -0.29 12.87 7.52
CA CYS A 190 1.03 12.58 8.09
C CYS A 190 2.13 13.43 7.43
N PRO A 191 2.61 14.50 8.09
CA PRO A 191 3.71 15.34 7.62
C PRO A 191 4.95 14.61 7.12
N CYS A 192 5.34 13.47 7.73
CA CYS A 192 6.50 12.69 7.31
C CYS A 192 6.36 12.12 5.88
N LEU A 193 5.13 11.99 5.38
CA LEU A 193 4.83 11.43 4.06
C LEU A 193 4.73 12.48 2.96
N ARG A 194 4.81 13.77 3.29
CA ARG A 194 4.68 14.87 2.31
C ARG A 194 5.97 15.65 2.14
N SER A 195 6.03 16.41 1.05
CA SER A 195 7.12 17.33 0.78
C SER A 195 7.05 18.56 1.68
N GLU A 196 8.21 19.04 2.12
CA GLU A 196 8.33 20.27 2.91
C GLU A 196 7.86 21.51 2.13
N ASN A 197 7.81 21.42 0.80
CA ASN A 197 7.29 22.47 -0.06
C ASN A 197 5.75 22.58 -0.03
N ILE A 198 5.04 21.62 0.56
CA ILE A 198 3.57 21.67 0.65
C ILE A 198 3.16 22.62 1.77
N ASN A 199 2.65 23.79 1.38
CA ASN A 199 2.05 24.75 2.30
C ASN A 199 0.56 24.41 2.58
N SER A 200 -0.05 25.18 3.48
CA SER A 200 -1.45 25.01 3.88
C SER A 200 -2.44 25.13 2.73
N ASP A 201 -2.16 26.00 1.75
CA ASP A 201 -3.09 26.28 0.66
C ASP A 201 -3.15 25.11 -0.32
N ILE A 202 -1.99 24.52 -0.63
CA ILE A 202 -1.90 23.30 -1.46
C ILE A 202 -2.51 22.12 -0.72
N LEU A 203 -2.24 22.00 0.58
CA LEU A 203 -2.82 20.93 1.39
C LEU A 203 -4.35 21.00 1.42
N SER A 204 -4.90 22.19 1.64
CA SER A 204 -6.34 22.46 1.60
C SER A 204 -6.92 22.14 0.22
N THR A 205 -6.23 22.55 -0.84
CA THR A 205 -6.65 22.28 -2.22
C THR A 205 -6.67 20.78 -2.51
N ALA A 206 -5.60 20.05 -2.17
CA ALA A 206 -5.52 18.61 -2.34
C ALA A 206 -6.61 17.88 -1.54
N ASN A 207 -6.90 18.34 -0.31
CA ASN A 207 -7.98 17.82 0.51
C ASN A 207 -9.36 18.10 -0.09
N ASN A 208 -9.55 19.20 -0.83
CA ASN A 208 -10.81 19.42 -1.55
C ASN A 208 -10.93 18.55 -2.81
N ILE A 209 -9.81 18.34 -3.52
CA ILE A 209 -9.80 17.52 -4.75
C ILE A 209 -10.04 16.06 -4.41
N ILE A 210 -9.49 15.52 -3.31
CA ILE A 210 -9.63 14.10 -2.96
C ILE A 210 -11.08 13.69 -2.67
N GLU A 211 -11.94 14.65 -2.27
CA GLU A 211 -13.38 14.43 -2.05
C GLU A 211 -14.19 14.38 -3.36
N LEU A 212 -13.56 14.64 -4.51
CA LEU A 212 -14.21 14.51 -5.81
C LEU A 212 -14.17 13.05 -6.27
N ASN A 213 -15.32 12.50 -6.63
CA ASN A 213 -15.43 11.10 -7.13
C ASN A 213 -14.61 10.81 -8.40
N SER A 214 -14.18 11.84 -9.13
CA SER A 214 -13.37 11.72 -10.36
C SER A 214 -11.89 12.03 -10.14
N ALA A 215 -11.45 12.19 -8.90
CA ALA A 215 -10.08 12.54 -8.58
C ALA A 215 -9.11 11.42 -8.94
N ASN A 216 -7.98 11.78 -9.54
CA ASN A 216 -6.87 10.85 -9.73
C ASN A 216 -6.00 10.85 -8.46
N TYR A 217 -6.22 9.87 -7.59
CA TYR A 217 -5.55 9.79 -6.28
C TYR A 217 -4.03 9.60 -6.38
N GLU A 218 -3.55 8.91 -7.42
CA GLU A 218 -2.11 8.76 -7.67
C GLU A 218 -1.48 10.12 -7.93
N ASN A 219 -2.04 10.92 -8.84
CA ASN A 219 -1.53 12.25 -9.14
C ASN A 219 -1.57 13.18 -7.90
N ILE A 220 -2.61 13.09 -7.07
CA ILE A 220 -2.68 13.85 -5.82
C ILE A 220 -1.53 13.45 -4.89
N TYR A 221 -1.34 12.15 -4.67
CA TYR A 221 -0.23 11.65 -3.86
C TYR A 221 1.14 12.08 -4.43
N LEU A 222 1.35 11.93 -5.73
CA LEU A 222 2.58 12.35 -6.40
C LEU A 222 2.81 13.87 -6.27
N SER A 223 1.76 14.69 -6.31
CA SER A 223 1.87 16.13 -6.07
C SER A 223 2.30 16.43 -4.64
N LEU A 224 1.73 15.74 -3.64
CA LEU A 224 2.02 15.97 -2.22
C LEU A 224 3.43 15.50 -1.84
N THR A 225 3.94 14.49 -2.54
CA THR A 225 5.25 13.90 -2.29
C THR A 225 6.36 14.47 -3.15
N SER A 226 6.08 15.40 -4.07
CA SER A 226 7.11 15.92 -4.98
C SER A 226 8.04 16.96 -4.35
N LEU A 227 9.33 16.84 -4.64
CA LEU A 227 10.36 17.79 -4.17
C LEU A 227 10.43 19.08 -4.98
N HIS A 228 9.89 19.12 -6.20
CA HIS A 228 10.00 20.30 -7.06
C HIS A 228 8.63 20.83 -7.44
N TRP A 229 8.45 22.15 -7.29
CA TRP A 229 7.25 22.89 -7.66
C TRP A 229 6.73 22.59 -9.07
N LYS A 230 7.63 22.43 -10.04
CA LYS A 230 7.25 22.08 -11.43
C LYS A 230 6.48 20.76 -11.51
N HIS A 231 6.84 19.78 -10.68
CA HIS A 231 6.19 18.47 -10.66
C HIS A 231 4.89 18.52 -9.88
N ILE A 232 4.85 19.25 -8.76
CA ILE A 232 3.59 19.53 -8.03
C ILE A 232 2.56 20.12 -9.00
N TYR A 233 2.95 21.17 -9.75
CA TYR A 233 2.10 21.79 -10.76
C TYR A 233 1.64 20.79 -11.82
N LEU A 234 2.54 19.98 -12.38
CA LEU A 234 2.20 19.02 -13.44
C LEU A 234 1.20 17.96 -12.96
N GLU A 235 1.36 17.42 -11.75
CA GLU A 235 0.45 16.39 -11.26
C GLU A 235 -0.93 16.96 -10.89
N VAL A 236 -0.97 18.15 -10.27
CA VAL A 236 -2.24 18.87 -10.04
C VAL A 236 -2.90 19.21 -11.37
N TYR A 237 -2.12 19.63 -12.37
CA TYR A 237 -2.63 19.92 -13.70
C TYR A 237 -3.29 18.70 -14.34
N ARG A 238 -2.67 17.51 -14.25
CA ARG A 238 -3.26 16.25 -14.75
C ARG A 238 -4.56 15.88 -14.05
N CYS A 239 -4.73 16.20 -12.77
CA CYS A 239 -6.02 16.04 -12.09
C CYS A 239 -7.11 16.92 -12.73
N ILE A 240 -6.76 18.13 -13.16
CA ILE A 240 -7.67 19.06 -13.83
C ILE A 240 -7.90 18.65 -15.30
N GLU A 241 -6.88 18.14 -16.00
CA GLU A 241 -7.02 17.65 -17.38
C GLU A 241 -8.08 16.55 -17.49
N GLY A 242 -8.16 15.68 -16.47
CA GLY A 242 -9.21 14.68 -16.36
C GLY A 242 -10.63 15.24 -16.36
N LEU A 243 -10.82 16.55 -16.15
CA LEU A 243 -12.12 17.23 -16.16
C LEU A 243 -12.44 17.92 -17.49
N TYR A 244 -11.51 17.92 -18.46
CA TYR A 244 -11.69 18.64 -19.72
C TYR A 244 -12.83 18.12 -20.59
N TYR A 245 -13.29 16.89 -20.37
CA TYR A 245 -14.46 16.36 -21.06
C TYR A 245 -15.79 16.98 -20.58
N LEU A 246 -15.85 17.55 -19.37
CA LEU A 246 -17.10 17.95 -18.71
C LEU A 246 -17.96 18.93 -19.54
N PRO A 247 -17.43 20.05 -20.07
CA PRO A 247 -18.23 21.01 -20.84
C PRO A 247 -18.87 20.37 -22.07
N TRP A 248 -18.15 19.46 -22.74
CA TRP A 248 -18.66 18.72 -23.89
C TRP A 248 -19.79 17.79 -23.50
N MET A 249 -19.63 17.05 -22.41
CA MET A 249 -20.64 16.11 -21.95
C MET A 249 -21.88 16.81 -21.42
N LEU A 250 -21.74 17.97 -20.78
CA LEU A 250 -22.88 18.80 -20.39
C LEU A 250 -23.64 19.30 -21.63
N THR A 251 -22.92 19.84 -22.61
CA THR A 251 -23.53 20.31 -23.87
C THR A 251 -24.22 19.16 -24.61
N LEU A 252 -23.57 17.99 -24.69
CA LEU A 252 -24.12 16.81 -25.33
C LEU A 252 -25.37 16.32 -24.60
N ARG A 253 -25.32 16.24 -23.26
CA ARG A 253 -26.45 15.85 -22.41
C ARG A 253 -27.67 16.73 -22.69
N ASP A 254 -27.47 18.04 -22.72
CA ASP A 254 -28.53 19.02 -22.93
C ASP A 254 -29.12 18.92 -24.36
N GLN A 255 -28.28 18.61 -25.36
CA GLN A 255 -28.72 18.41 -26.75
C GLN A 255 -29.48 17.11 -26.98
N ILE A 256 -29.11 16.01 -26.31
CA ILE A 256 -29.75 14.70 -26.48
C ILE A 256 -30.91 14.47 -25.49
N GLY A 257 -31.05 15.33 -24.47
CA GLY A 257 -32.13 15.25 -23.48
C GLY A 257 -32.04 14.01 -22.58
N THR A 258 -30.85 13.54 -22.23
CA THR A 258 -30.68 12.37 -21.35
C THR A 258 -30.64 12.76 -19.87
N ASN A 259 -31.10 11.85 -19.00
CA ASN A 259 -31.02 12.00 -17.54
C ASN A 259 -29.68 11.53 -16.96
N LYS A 260 -28.77 11.00 -17.78
CA LYS A 260 -27.44 10.58 -17.34
C LYS A 260 -26.59 11.79 -16.96
N ASN A 261 -25.77 11.62 -15.92
CA ASN A 261 -24.81 12.66 -15.55
C ASN A 261 -23.65 12.72 -16.58
N ALA A 262 -22.89 13.82 -16.56
CA ALA A 262 -21.82 14.07 -17.52
C ALA A 262 -20.71 12.99 -17.50
N PHE A 263 -20.41 12.44 -16.32
CA PHE A 263 -19.40 11.38 -16.16
C PHE A 263 -19.85 10.06 -16.79
N GLU A 264 -21.07 9.61 -16.51
CA GLU A 264 -21.66 8.42 -17.12
C GLU A 264 -21.72 8.54 -18.64
N LEU A 265 -22.09 9.73 -19.13
CA LEU A 265 -22.14 10.00 -20.56
C LEU A 265 -20.75 9.94 -21.18
N ALA A 266 -19.72 10.50 -20.52
CA ALA A 266 -18.34 10.42 -20.96
C ALA A 266 -17.89 8.96 -21.10
N LYS A 267 -18.17 8.14 -20.10
CA LYS A 267 -17.81 6.71 -20.09
C LYS A 267 -18.46 5.97 -21.26
N ILE A 268 -19.76 6.16 -21.48
CA ILE A 268 -20.49 5.55 -22.60
C ILE A 268 -19.91 5.97 -23.94
N VAL A 269 -19.64 7.26 -24.11
CA VAL A 269 -19.09 7.82 -25.36
C VAL A 269 -17.67 7.30 -25.61
N GLN A 270 -16.84 7.22 -24.57
CA GLN A 270 -15.50 6.67 -24.65
C GLN A 270 -15.51 5.17 -24.99
N GLU A 271 -16.38 4.38 -24.37
CA GLU A 271 -16.48 2.94 -24.64
C GLU A 271 -17.07 2.64 -26.02
N SER A 272 -18.10 3.40 -26.42
CA SER A 272 -18.86 3.11 -27.65
C SER A 272 -18.14 3.56 -28.91
N ILE A 273 -17.51 4.74 -28.88
CA ILE A 273 -16.91 5.36 -30.08
C ILE A 273 -15.43 5.70 -29.91
N LYS A 274 -14.80 5.28 -28.81
CA LYS A 274 -13.37 5.55 -28.49
C LYS A 274 -13.02 7.03 -28.54
N TRP A 275 -14.00 7.89 -28.24
CA TRP A 275 -13.78 9.33 -28.19
C TRP A 275 -12.79 9.67 -27.07
N ARG A 276 -11.98 10.70 -27.33
CA ARG A 276 -11.06 11.29 -26.35
C ARG A 276 -11.14 12.80 -26.45
N GLU A 277 -11.01 13.45 -25.31
CA GLU A 277 -10.95 14.89 -25.17
C GLU A 277 -9.75 15.48 -25.92
N LYS A 278 -9.97 16.63 -26.56
CA LYS A 278 -8.90 17.47 -27.08
C LYS A 278 -8.78 18.69 -26.19
N GLU A 279 -7.66 18.77 -25.46
CA GLU A 279 -7.35 19.85 -24.52
C GLU A 279 -7.63 21.26 -25.11
N LYS A 280 -7.04 21.59 -26.26
CA LYS A 280 -7.18 22.91 -26.90
C LYS A 280 -8.62 23.30 -27.20
N GLU A 281 -9.48 22.34 -27.52
CA GLU A 281 -10.88 22.60 -27.87
C GLU A 281 -11.74 22.67 -26.60
N SER A 282 -11.40 21.87 -25.60
CA SER A 282 -12.09 21.83 -24.30
C SER A 282 -11.93 23.12 -23.51
N ILE A 283 -10.72 23.68 -23.46
CA ILE A 283 -10.44 24.97 -22.79
C ILE A 283 -11.26 26.11 -23.41
N LYS A 284 -11.42 26.12 -24.75
CA LYS A 284 -12.22 27.14 -25.44
C LYS A 284 -13.69 27.08 -25.04
N ILE A 285 -14.25 25.88 -24.91
CA ILE A 285 -15.65 25.70 -24.55
C ILE A 285 -15.88 26.02 -23.08
N SER A 286 -14.96 25.66 -22.18
CA SER A 286 -15.05 26.04 -20.76
C SER A 286 -15.08 27.56 -20.57
N SER A 287 -14.38 28.34 -21.40
CA SER A 287 -14.37 29.81 -21.30
C SER A 287 -15.68 30.50 -21.69
N LEU A 288 -16.67 29.73 -22.16
CA LEU A 288 -18.01 30.22 -22.52
C LEU A 288 -19.04 30.07 -21.39
N TYR A 289 -18.65 29.48 -20.26
CA TYR A 289 -19.45 29.29 -19.05
C TYR A 289 -18.83 30.05 -17.88
#